data_AF-A0A916MS89-F1
#
_entry.id   AF-A0A916MS89-F1
#
_cell.length_a   1.000
_cell.length_b   1.000
_cell.length_c   1.000
_cell.angle_alpha   90.00
_cell.angle_beta   90.00
_cell.angle_gamma   90.00
#
_symmetry.space_group_name_H-M   'P 1'
#
loop_
_entity.id
_entity.type
_entity.pdbx_description
1 polymer ?
#
loop_
_entity_poly.entity_id
_entity_poly.type
_entity_poly.pdbx_seq_one_letter_code
_entity_poly.pdbx_strand_id
1 'polypeptide(L)'
;MDKRGFTLIELLIVVVIVGILALAAIPLIQTNLDEARSAEARAAMGALKDRARVVYQRNPSATLDKASLGLGSTELNGSYFTDANYTVTSTSPTNWQVQCDGVFSSAPTDLTVTANIVSGSATFNR
;
A
#
# COMPACT_ATOMS: atom_id res chain seq x y z
N MET A 1 6.24 -40.63 43.72
CA MET A 1 5.88 -39.91 42.48
C MET A 1 6.34 -38.47 42.66
N ASP A 2 7.59 -38.18 42.32
CA ASP A 2 8.18 -36.86 42.58
C ASP A 2 7.76 -35.90 41.48
N LYS A 3 6.81 -35.02 41.82
CA LYS A 3 6.43 -33.88 41.00
C LYS A 3 7.54 -32.84 41.11
N ARG A 4 8.48 -32.86 40.15
CA ARG A 4 9.45 -31.78 39.95
C ARG A 4 8.68 -30.53 39.55
N GLY A 5 8.51 -29.60 40.49
CA GLY A 5 7.95 -28.28 40.23
C GLY A 5 8.96 -27.39 39.52
N PHE A 6 8.47 -26.58 38.58
CA PHE A 6 9.25 -25.51 37.94
C PHE A 6 9.80 -24.57 39.02
N THR A 7 11.07 -24.17 38.91
CA THR A 7 11.63 -23.18 39.84
C THR A 7 11.17 -21.77 39.46
N LEU A 8 10.98 -20.92 40.47
CA LEU A 8 10.62 -19.51 40.25
C LEU A 8 11.71 -18.76 39.46
N ILE A 9 12.97 -19.17 39.60
CA ILE A 9 14.09 -18.58 38.87
C ILE A 9 14.07 -18.95 37.38
N GLU A 10 13.68 -20.19 37.04
CA GLU A 10 13.50 -20.59 35.64
C GLU A 10 12.40 -19.76 34.98
N LEU A 11 11.28 -19.56 35.66
CA LEU A 11 10.20 -18.73 35.13
C LEU A 11 10.66 -17.27 34.95
N LEU A 12 11.43 -16.73 35.90
CA LEU A 12 11.92 -15.34 35.87
C LEU A 12 12.87 -15.09 34.68
N ILE A 13 13.79 -16.00 34.42
CA ILE A 13 14.72 -15.86 33.29
C ILE A 13 13.96 -15.96 31.96
N VAL A 14 12.96 -16.85 31.86
CA VAL A 14 12.15 -17.00 30.63
C VAL A 14 11.39 -15.71 30.32
N VAL A 15 10.72 -15.09 31.29
CA VAL A 15 9.98 -13.84 31.02
C VAL A 15 10.91 -12.67 30.67
N VAL A 16 12.12 -12.63 31.25
CA VAL A 16 13.13 -11.62 30.88
C VAL A 16 13.59 -11.79 29.43
N ILE A 17 13.91 -13.02 29.01
CA ILE A 17 14.34 -13.31 27.64
C ILE A 17 13.22 -13.03 26.65
N VAL A 18 11.99 -13.49 26.93
CA VAL A 18 10.82 -13.21 26.07
C VAL A 18 10.55 -11.70 25.97
N GLY A 19 10.73 -10.95 27.06
CA GLY A 19 10.61 -9.48 27.05
C GLY A 19 11.60 -8.79 26.11
N ILE A 20 12.87 -9.22 26.11
CA ILE A 20 13.91 -8.68 25.22
C ILE A 20 13.59 -9.02 23.75
N LEU A 21 13.20 -10.27 23.47
CA LEU A 21 12.86 -10.71 22.12
C LEU A 21 11.62 -9.98 21.57
N ALA A 22 10.61 -9.77 22.41
CA ALA A 22 9.39 -9.06 22.01
C ALA A 22 9.68 -7.61 21.60
N LEU A 23 10.54 -6.90 22.34
CA LEU A 23 10.93 -5.53 22.01
C LEU A 23 11.69 -5.43 20.68
N ALA A 24 12.57 -6.40 20.40
CA ALA A 24 13.32 -6.43 19.15
C ALA A 24 12.47 -6.83 17.93
N ALA A 25 11.42 -7.63 18.12
CA ALA A 25 10.61 -8.16 17.02
C ALA A 25 9.60 -7.15 16.44
N ILE A 26 9.07 -6.23 17.27
CA ILE A 26 8.07 -5.24 16.86
C ILE A 26 8.50 -4.38 15.65
N PRO A 27 9.68 -3.74 15.64
CA PRO A 27 10.07 -2.86 14.52
C PRO A 27 10.21 -3.64 13.21
N LEU A 28 10.72 -4.88 13.25
CA LEU A 28 10.88 -5.71 12.05
C LEU A 28 9.53 -6.09 11.41
N ILE A 29 8.52 -6.38 12.23
CA ILE A 29 7.19 -6.71 11.73
C ILE A 29 6.55 -5.47 11.09
N GLN A 30 6.71 -4.29 11.69
CA GLN A 30 6.16 -3.04 11.15
C GLN A 30 6.74 -2.71 9.76
N THR A 31 8.05 -2.82 9.58
CA THR A 31 8.68 -2.55 8.28
C THR A 31 8.22 -3.51 7.18
N ASN A 32 8.05 -4.79 7.51
CA ASN A 32 7.57 -5.80 6.55
C ASN A 32 6.11 -5.56 6.15
N LEU A 33 5.27 -5.14 7.10
CA LEU A 33 3.89 -4.77 6.83
C LEU A 33 3.80 -3.52 5.95
N ASP A 34 4.66 -2.53 6.19
CA ASP A 34 4.70 -1.31 5.37
C ASP A 34 5.20 -1.58 3.95
N GLU A 35 6.16 -2.49 3.79
CA GLU A 35 6.60 -2.94 2.48
C GLU A 35 5.47 -3.68 1.73
N ALA A 36 4.78 -4.60 2.41
CA ALA A 36 3.63 -5.32 1.84
C ALA A 36 2.51 -4.37 1.41
N ARG A 37 2.17 -3.38 2.24
CA ARG A 37 1.20 -2.32 1.91
C ARG A 37 1.66 -1.51 0.70
N SER A 38 2.92 -1.08 0.68
CA SER A 38 3.45 -0.31 -0.45
C SER A 38 3.43 -1.10 -1.77
N ALA A 39 3.68 -2.41 -1.71
CA ALA A 39 3.64 -3.29 -2.87
C ALA A 39 2.20 -3.45 -3.40
N GLU A 40 1.21 -3.65 -2.51
CA GLU A 40 -0.21 -3.70 -2.88
C GLU A 40 -0.66 -2.41 -3.57
N ALA A 41 -0.36 -1.25 -2.96
CA ALA A 41 -0.69 0.04 -3.55
C ALA A 41 -0.05 0.25 -4.92
N ARG A 42 1.25 -0.10 -5.07
CA ARG A 42 1.96 0.00 -6.35
C ARG A 42 1.37 -0.92 -7.43
N ALA A 43 0.95 -2.13 -7.06
CA ALA A 43 0.31 -3.06 -7.99
C ALA A 43 -1.02 -2.51 -8.52
N ALA A 44 -1.89 -2.03 -7.62
CA ALA A 44 -3.17 -1.41 -7.98
C ALA A 44 -2.97 -0.17 -8.86
N MET A 45 -2.05 0.73 -8.50
CA MET A 45 -1.74 1.92 -9.30
C MET A 45 -1.12 1.58 -10.66
N GLY A 46 -0.35 0.49 -10.75
CA GLY A 46 0.16 -0.06 -12.00
C GLY A 46 -0.97 -0.47 -12.96
N ALA A 47 -1.96 -1.21 -12.45
CA ALA A 47 -3.14 -1.60 -13.23
C ALA A 47 -3.94 -0.37 -13.70
N LEU A 48 -4.12 0.63 -12.84
CA LEU A 48 -4.77 1.90 -13.20
C LEU A 48 -4.02 2.62 -14.33
N LYS A 49 -2.68 2.60 -14.31
CA LYS A 49 -1.85 3.21 -15.35
C LYS A 49 -2.03 2.56 -16.70
N ASP A 50 -2.07 1.23 -16.73
CA ASP A 50 -2.24 0.52 -17.99
C ASP A 50 -3.63 0.79 -18.59
N ARG A 51 -4.67 0.84 -17.76
CA ARG A 51 -6.02 1.21 -18.19
C ARG A 51 -6.09 2.65 -18.69
N ALA A 52 -5.49 3.59 -17.97
CA ALA A 52 -5.40 5.00 -18.37
C ALA A 52 -4.72 5.15 -19.73
N ARG A 53 -3.65 4.38 -19.99
CA ARG A 53 -2.98 4.37 -21.28
C ARG A 53 -3.88 3.87 -22.41
N VAL A 54 -4.67 2.82 -22.18
CA VAL A 54 -5.63 2.31 -23.16
C VAL A 54 -6.72 3.35 -23.47
N VAL A 55 -7.25 4.03 -22.46
CA VAL A 55 -8.27 5.08 -22.65
C VAL A 55 -7.69 6.27 -23.41
N TYR A 56 -6.47 6.70 -23.05
CA TYR A 56 -5.78 7.78 -23.74
C TYR A 56 -5.48 7.46 -25.22
N GLN A 57 -5.06 6.23 -25.53
CA GLN A 57 -4.83 5.79 -26.91
C GLN A 57 -6.11 5.84 -27.75
N ARG A 58 -7.27 5.60 -27.14
CA ARG A 58 -8.57 5.71 -27.82
C ARG A 58 -8.99 7.17 -27.96
N ASN A 59 -8.82 7.98 -26.92
CA ASN A 59 -9.26 9.36 -26.84
C ASN A 59 -8.19 10.23 -26.17
N PRO A 60 -7.25 10.83 -26.94
CA PRO A 60 -6.12 11.57 -26.38
C PRO A 60 -6.51 12.89 -25.70
N SER A 61 -7.76 13.32 -25.83
CA SER A 61 -8.33 14.50 -25.16
C SER A 61 -9.26 14.16 -24.00
N ALA A 62 -9.43 12.86 -23.67
CA ALA A 62 -10.31 12.45 -22.59
C ALA A 62 -9.74 12.85 -21.22
N THR A 63 -10.60 13.41 -20.37
CA THR A 63 -10.33 13.54 -18.94
C THR A 63 -10.42 12.16 -18.30
N LEU A 64 -9.35 11.75 -17.62
CA LEU A 64 -9.29 10.47 -16.93
C LEU A 64 -9.75 10.61 -15.48
N ASP A 65 -10.63 9.70 -15.09
CA ASP A 65 -11.19 9.51 -13.75
C ASP A 65 -11.51 8.01 -13.57
N LYS A 66 -11.86 7.59 -12.35
CA LYS A 66 -12.14 6.15 -12.11
C LYS A 66 -13.27 5.60 -13.00
N ALA A 67 -14.26 6.42 -13.32
CA ALA A 67 -15.40 6.03 -14.15
C ALA A 67 -15.01 5.80 -15.62
N SER A 68 -14.22 6.69 -16.21
CA SER A 68 -13.73 6.59 -17.59
C SER A 68 -12.73 5.46 -17.79
N LEU A 69 -12.05 5.03 -16.73
CA LEU A 69 -11.22 3.81 -16.75
C LEU A 69 -12.05 2.53 -16.83
N GLY A 70 -13.35 2.59 -16.57
CA GLY A 70 -14.27 1.44 -16.59
C GLY A 70 -14.10 0.48 -15.41
N LEU A 71 -13.59 0.97 -14.28
CA LEU A 71 -13.32 0.16 -13.09
C LEU A 71 -14.64 -0.28 -12.43
N GLY A 72 -14.71 -1.54 -12.00
CA GLY A 72 -15.76 -1.97 -11.08
C GLY A 72 -15.54 -1.35 -9.69
N SER A 73 -16.62 -1.08 -8.95
CA SER A 73 -16.58 -0.42 -7.62
C SER A 73 -15.82 -1.19 -6.53
N THR A 74 -15.41 -2.42 -6.80
CA THR A 74 -14.67 -3.28 -5.86
C THR A 74 -13.36 -3.81 -6.44
N GLU A 75 -13.03 -3.42 -7.68
CA GLU A 75 -11.88 -3.97 -8.41
C GLU A 75 -10.52 -3.58 -7.79
N LEU A 76 -10.49 -2.48 -7.05
CA LEU A 76 -9.32 -1.98 -6.33
C LEU A 76 -9.31 -2.37 -4.84
N ASN A 77 -10.25 -3.21 -4.40
CA ASN A 77 -10.26 -3.68 -3.02
C ASN A 77 -9.19 -4.76 -2.81
N GLY A 78 -8.21 -4.45 -1.95
CA GLY A 78 -7.17 -5.35 -1.51
C GLY A 78 -7.26 -5.66 -0.02
N SER A 79 -6.15 -6.17 0.54
CA SER A 79 -6.09 -6.51 1.96
C SER A 79 -5.86 -5.29 2.86
N TYR A 80 -5.25 -4.24 2.32
CA TYR A 80 -4.90 -3.03 3.07
C TYR A 80 -5.58 -1.77 2.53
N PHE A 81 -6.01 -1.77 1.27
CA PHE A 81 -6.66 -0.64 0.62
C PHE A 81 -8.01 -1.02 0.02
N THR A 82 -8.88 -0.04 -0.11
CA THR A 82 -10.18 -0.14 -0.77
C THR A 82 -10.25 0.83 -1.94
N ASP A 83 -11.26 0.69 -2.82
CA ASP A 83 -11.48 1.62 -3.93
C ASP A 83 -11.50 3.09 -3.49
N ALA A 84 -12.03 3.38 -2.29
CA ALA A 84 -12.10 4.73 -1.74
C ALA A 84 -10.72 5.35 -1.48
N ASN A 85 -9.69 4.54 -1.28
CA ASN A 85 -8.33 4.99 -1.05
C ASN A 85 -7.64 5.46 -2.33
N TYR A 86 -8.15 5.06 -3.51
CA TYR A 86 -7.58 5.44 -4.79
C TYR A 86 -8.37 6.59 -5.40
N THR A 87 -7.68 7.68 -5.70
CA THR A 87 -8.21 8.80 -6.47
C THR A 87 -7.45 8.93 -7.77
N VAL A 88 -8.18 9.18 -8.85
CA VAL A 88 -7.63 9.36 -10.20
C VAL A 88 -8.02 10.74 -10.66
N THR A 89 -7.02 11.58 -10.92
CA THR A 89 -7.22 12.98 -11.32
C THR A 89 -6.41 13.28 -12.57
N SER A 90 -7.06 13.80 -13.59
CA SER A 90 -6.40 14.33 -14.78
C SER A 90 -6.00 15.79 -14.55
N THR A 91 -4.71 16.11 -14.61
CA THR A 91 -4.20 17.49 -14.52
C THR A 91 -4.04 18.14 -15.89
N SER A 92 -3.97 17.32 -16.95
CA SER A 92 -3.87 17.72 -18.35
C SER A 92 -4.22 16.51 -19.23
N PRO A 93 -4.59 16.65 -20.53
CA PRO A 93 -4.81 15.50 -21.41
C PRO A 93 -3.64 14.50 -21.42
N THR A 94 -2.40 14.97 -21.20
CA THR A 94 -1.19 14.15 -21.21
C THR A 94 -0.68 13.75 -19.82
N ASN A 95 -1.16 14.40 -18.76
CA ASN A 95 -0.70 14.19 -17.39
C ASN A 95 -1.86 13.86 -16.47
N TRP A 96 -1.71 12.79 -15.72
CA TRP A 96 -2.73 12.29 -14.81
C TRP A 96 -2.03 11.75 -13.57
N GLN A 97 -2.75 11.73 -12.47
CA GLN A 97 -2.23 11.36 -11.18
C GLN A 97 -3.14 10.29 -10.60
N VAL A 98 -2.53 9.25 -10.06
CA VAL A 98 -3.19 8.30 -9.19
C VAL A 98 -2.63 8.52 -7.81
N GLN A 99 -3.48 8.92 -6.89
CA GLN A 99 -3.12 9.01 -5.49
C GLN A 99 -3.76 7.85 -4.75
N CYS A 100 -2.96 7.21 -3.90
CA CYS A 100 -3.43 6.24 -2.94
C CYS A 100 -3.29 6.87 -1.54
N ASP A 101 -4.40 7.31 -0.97
CA ASP A 101 -4.45 7.85 0.39
C ASP A 101 -4.62 6.68 1.38
N GLY A 102 -3.55 6.39 2.11
CA GLY A 102 -3.55 5.36 3.13
C GLY A 102 -4.17 5.87 4.43
N VAL A 103 -5.32 5.33 4.83
CA VAL A 103 -6.09 5.73 6.03
C VAL A 103 -5.39 5.36 7.37
N PHE A 104 -4.12 4.99 7.37
CA PHE A 104 -3.38 4.60 8.57
C PHE A 104 -2.21 5.56 8.80
N SER A 105 -2.18 6.23 9.97
CA SER A 105 -1.17 7.24 10.33
C SER A 105 0.27 6.72 10.54
N SER A 106 0.57 5.54 10.01
CA SER A 106 1.91 4.91 10.00
C SER A 106 2.20 4.12 8.72
N ALA A 107 1.27 4.06 7.75
CA ALA A 107 1.68 3.88 6.36
C ALA A 107 2.55 5.09 5.97
N PRO A 108 3.43 4.99 4.95
CA PRO A 108 4.02 6.23 4.46
C PRO A 108 2.89 7.15 4.04
N THR A 109 2.87 8.31 4.67
CA THR A 109 2.08 9.49 4.31
C THR A 109 1.86 9.52 2.80
N ASP A 110 0.61 9.47 2.35
CA ASP A 110 0.18 9.69 0.97
C ASP A 110 1.15 9.22 -0.13
N LEU A 111 1.10 7.92 -0.49
CA LEU A 111 1.79 7.46 -1.69
C LEU A 111 1.09 8.07 -2.91
N THR A 112 1.66 9.15 -3.43
CA THR A 112 1.14 9.86 -4.59
C THR A 112 1.96 9.46 -5.82
N VAL A 113 1.30 8.87 -6.81
CA VAL A 113 1.93 8.50 -8.08
C VAL A 113 1.50 9.47 -9.15
N THR A 114 2.43 10.33 -9.55
CA THR A 114 2.24 11.16 -10.74
C THR A 114 2.76 10.40 -11.94
N ALA A 115 1.87 10.08 -12.88
CA ALA A 115 2.22 9.36 -14.09
C ALA A 115 2.00 10.25 -15.32
N ASN A 116 2.98 10.32 -16.20
CA ASN A 116 2.83 10.94 -17.51
C ASN A 116 2.54 9.84 -18.54
N ILE A 117 1.37 9.88 -19.18
CA ILE A 117 0.90 8.81 -20.09
C ILE A 117 1.72 8.80 -21.37
N VAL A 118 2.20 9.97 -21.79
CA VAL A 118 2.93 10.16 -23.04
C VAL A 118 4.36 9.66 -22.92
N SER A 119 5.04 9.95 -21.80
CA SER A 119 6.41 9.48 -21.57
C SER A 119 6.48 8.10 -20.90
N GLY A 120 5.36 7.57 -20.41
CA GLY A 120 5.33 6.32 -19.65
C GLY A 120 6.04 6.39 -18.29
N SER A 121 6.48 7.58 -17.89
CA SER A 121 7.17 7.85 -16.63
C SER A 121 6.16 7.92 -15.48
N ALA A 122 6.46 7.26 -14.36
CA ALA A 122 5.72 7.38 -13.12
C ALA A 122 6.69 7.72 -11.99
N THR A 123 6.43 8.81 -11.28
CA THR A 123 7.19 9.21 -10.10
C THR A 123 6.37 8.88 -8.87
N PHE A 124 6.91 8.03 -8.01
CA PHE A 124 6.34 7.71 -6.71
C PHE A 124 6.87 8.74 -5.71
N ASN A 125 6.01 9.61 -5.22
CA ASN A 125 6.34 10.49 -4.10
C ASN A 125 5.81 9.86 -2.81
N ARG A 126 6.64 9.90 -1.75
CA ARG A 126 6.37 9.36 -0.42
C ARG A 126 6.28 10.51 0.58
#